data_AF-A0A378BIY6-F1
#
_entry.id   AF-A0A378BIY6-F1
#
_cell.length_a   1.000
_cell.length_b   1.000
_cell.length_c   1.000
_cell.angle_alpha   90.00
_cell.angle_beta   90.00
_cell.angle_gamma   90.00
#
_symmetry.space_group_name_H-M   'P 1'
#
loop_
_entity.id
_entity.type
_entity.pdbx_description
1 polymer ?
#
loop_
_entity_poly.entity_id
_entity_poly.type
_entity_poly.pdbx_seq_one_letter_code
_entity_poly.pdbx_strand_id
1 'polypeptide(L)'
;MSMTGILNRGMQRYIADSNSALLGLQPEDWLEMATPVNIPGTSTEYPNWRRKLSVTLEQMFADERVNKLIKDLDKRRKAASKKAAS
;
A
#
# COMPACT_ATOMS: atom_id res chain seq x y z
N MET A 1 1.69 -9.22 18.52
CA MET A 1 0.49 -9.16 17.66
C MET A 1 0.92 -9.37 16.22
N SER A 2 0.20 -10.16 15.43
CA SER A 2 0.48 -10.36 14.01
C SER A 2 -0.16 -9.27 13.14
N MET A 3 0.34 -9.06 11.92
CA MET A 3 -0.31 -8.20 10.93
C MET A 3 -1.67 -8.80 10.55
N THR A 4 -2.69 -7.95 10.39
CA THR A 4 -4.04 -8.33 9.94
C THR A 4 -4.50 -7.41 8.82
N GLY A 5 -5.43 -7.87 7.98
CA GLY A 5 -6.05 -7.01 6.95
C GLY A 5 -6.79 -5.79 7.52
N ILE A 6 -7.18 -5.82 8.80
CA ILE A 6 -7.76 -4.65 9.49
C ILE A 6 -6.67 -3.63 9.79
N LEU A 7 -5.54 -4.07 10.36
CA LEU A 7 -4.42 -3.19 10.69
C LEU A 7 -3.78 -2.60 9.43
N ASN A 8 -3.50 -3.43 8.42
CA ASN A 8 -2.96 -3.00 7.13
C ASN A 8 -3.81 -1.88 6.50
N ARG A 9 -5.14 -2.10 6.41
CA ARG A 9 -6.06 -1.07 5.92
C ARG A 9 -6.08 0.16 6.83
N GLY A 10 -6.05 -0.02 8.15
CA GLY A 10 -6.02 1.07 9.12
C GLY A 10 -4.83 2.00 8.92
N MET A 11 -3.63 1.44 8.71
CA MET A 11 -2.41 2.21 8.45
C MET A 11 -2.50 3.02 7.15
N GLN A 12 -2.97 2.40 6.07
CA GLN A 12 -3.14 3.09 4.78
C GLN A 12 -4.23 4.18 4.84
N ARG A 13 -5.31 3.95 5.58
CA ARG A 13 -6.35 4.96 5.82
C ARG A 13 -5.80 6.17 6.58
N TYR A 14 -5.00 5.93 7.61
CA TYR A 14 -4.41 6.98 8.43
C TYR A 14 -3.63 8.00 7.59
N ILE A 15 -2.78 7.53 6.67
CA ILE A 15 -2.03 8.40 5.77
C ILE A 15 -2.91 8.98 4.64
N ALA A 16 -3.95 8.27 4.20
CA ALA A 16 -4.90 8.80 3.22
C ALA A 16 -5.75 9.95 3.75
N ASP A 17 -6.09 9.94 5.04
CA ASP A 17 -6.85 11.00 5.71
C ASP A 17 -5.97 12.24 6.04
N SER A 18 -4.66 12.20 5.76
CA SER A 18 -3.73 13.30 6.04
C SER A 18 -3.92 14.50 5.10
N ASN A 19 -3.37 15.64 5.51
CA ASN A 19 -3.38 16.88 4.72
C ASN A 19 -2.26 16.96 3.67
N SER A 20 -1.46 15.91 3.50
CA SER A 20 -0.44 15.86 2.44
C SER A 20 -1.10 15.99 1.08
N ALA A 21 -0.53 16.79 0.18
CA ALA A 21 -1.09 16.97 -1.17
C ALA A 21 -1.06 15.67 -1.98
N LEU A 22 0.04 14.91 -1.86
CA LEU A 22 0.26 13.64 -2.54
C LEU A 22 0.31 12.48 -1.53
N LEU A 23 -0.18 11.33 -1.98
CA LEU A 23 -0.07 10.06 -1.27
C LEU A 23 0.56 9.03 -2.22
N GLY A 24 1.69 8.45 -1.81
CA GLY A 24 2.28 7.27 -2.47
C GLY A 24 1.84 6.00 -1.75
N LEU A 25 1.49 4.96 -2.51
CA LEU A 25 1.12 3.64 -1.99
C LEU A 25 1.97 2.56 -2.66
N GLN A 26 2.39 1.57 -1.90
CA GLN A 26 3.18 0.43 -2.38
C GLN A 26 2.26 -0.77 -2.63
N PRO A 27 2.26 -1.39 -3.83
CA PRO A 27 1.47 -2.60 -4.11
C PRO A 27 1.79 -3.77 -3.18
N GLU A 28 3.01 -3.81 -2.62
CA GLU A 28 3.41 -4.78 -1.61
C GLU A 28 2.48 -4.79 -0.39
N ASP A 29 1.98 -3.62 0.03
CA ASP A 29 1.07 -3.51 1.16
C ASP A 29 -0.35 -3.96 0.82
N TRP A 30 -0.78 -3.84 -0.45
CA TRP A 30 -2.08 -4.38 -0.89
C TRP A 30 -2.08 -5.91 -0.89
N LEU A 31 -0.92 -6.47 -1.21
CA LEU A 31 -0.65 -7.90 -1.30
C LEU A 31 -0.13 -8.50 0.02
N GLU A 32 -0.05 -7.70 1.09
CA GLU A 32 0.41 -8.09 2.43
C GLU A 32 1.79 -8.81 2.40
N MET A 33 2.71 -8.33 1.57
CA MET A 33 4.03 -8.95 1.38
C MET A 33 4.98 -8.62 2.53
N ALA A 34 5.65 -9.65 3.06
CA ALA A 34 6.54 -9.50 4.22
C ALA A 34 8.01 -9.18 3.86
N THR A 35 8.46 -9.51 2.65
CA THR A 35 9.89 -9.43 2.30
C THR A 35 10.25 -8.11 1.59
N PRO A 36 11.38 -7.47 1.94
CA PRO A 36 11.78 -6.22 1.35
C PRO A 36 12.32 -6.41 -0.08
N VAL A 37 12.22 -5.37 -0.89
CA VAL A 37 12.90 -5.31 -2.20
C VAL A 37 14.38 -4.98 -2.08
N ASN A 38 14.76 -4.27 -1.01
CA ASN A 38 16.12 -3.80 -0.76
C ASN A 38 16.41 -3.74 0.75
N ILE A 39 17.61 -4.16 1.14
CA ILE A 39 18.16 -3.97 2.49
C ILE A 39 19.40 -3.07 2.37
N PRO A 40 19.34 -1.81 2.84
CA PRO A 40 20.47 -0.89 2.77
C PRO A 40 21.73 -1.45 3.45
N GLY A 41 22.89 -1.21 2.83
CA GLY A 41 24.19 -1.65 3.37
C GLY A 41 24.54 -3.12 3.09
N THR A 42 23.82 -3.79 2.19
CA THR A 42 24.11 -5.18 1.75
C THR A 42 24.52 -5.23 0.28
N SER A 43 25.34 -6.21 -0.07
CA SER A 43 25.78 -6.53 -1.43
C SER A 43 25.35 -7.95 -1.82
N THR A 44 26.00 -8.98 -1.29
CA THR A 44 25.75 -10.40 -1.62
C THR A 44 24.90 -11.12 -0.57
N GLU A 45 24.62 -10.47 0.56
CA GLU A 45 23.87 -11.04 1.69
C GLU A 45 22.37 -11.14 1.41
N TYR A 46 21.84 -10.28 0.53
CA TYR A 46 20.43 -10.29 0.15
C TYR A 46 20.27 -10.08 -1.36
N PRO A 47 19.31 -10.74 -2.04
CA PRO A 47 19.03 -10.52 -3.45
C PRO A 47 18.29 -9.19 -3.68
N ASN A 48 18.95 -8.06 -3.38
CA ASN A 48 18.42 -6.71 -3.58
C ASN A 48 17.97 -6.53 -5.03
N TRP A 49 16.90 -5.75 -5.21
CA TRP A 49 16.37 -5.35 -6.53
C TRP A 49 15.86 -6.49 -7.40
N ARG A 50 15.64 -7.69 -6.83
CA ARG A 50 15.22 -8.89 -7.58
C ARG A 50 13.85 -9.42 -7.17
N ARG A 51 13.36 -9.09 -5.96
CA ARG A 51 12.08 -9.58 -5.46
C ARG A 51 10.93 -8.97 -6.27
N LYS A 52 10.16 -9.82 -6.95
CA LYS A 52 8.93 -9.47 -7.69
C LYS A 52 7.73 -9.38 -6.74
N LEU A 53 6.63 -8.77 -7.20
CA LEU A 53 5.34 -8.89 -6.53
C LEU A 53 4.86 -10.35 -6.53
N SER A 54 4.03 -10.72 -5.56
CA SER A 54 3.55 -12.11 -5.38
C SER A 54 2.53 -12.56 -6.42
N VAL A 55 1.93 -11.63 -7.17
CA VAL A 55 0.92 -11.90 -8.19
C VAL A 55 1.14 -11.02 -9.43
N THR A 56 0.50 -11.40 -10.54
CA THR A 56 0.45 -10.59 -11.77
C THR A 56 -0.47 -9.38 -11.61
N LEU A 57 -0.41 -8.43 -12.55
CA LEU A 57 -1.29 -7.26 -12.56
C LEU A 57 -2.75 -7.67 -12.74
N GLU A 58 -3.01 -8.62 -13.63
CA GLU A 58 -4.33 -9.15 -13.93
C GLU A 58 -4.96 -9.78 -12.69
N GLN A 59 -4.19 -10.59 -11.97
CA GLN A 59 -4.64 -11.19 -10.71
C GLN A 59 -4.89 -10.14 -9.63
N MET A 60 -3.98 -9.17 -9.47
CA MET A 60 -4.10 -8.12 -8.46
C MET A 60 -5.35 -7.26 -8.67
N PHE A 61 -5.65 -6.89 -9.91
CA PHE A 61 -6.82 -6.07 -10.23
C PHE A 61 -8.11 -6.87 -10.42
N ALA A 62 -8.05 -8.19 -10.50
CA ALA A 62 -9.23 -9.06 -10.38
C ALA A 62 -9.61 -9.35 -8.91
N ASP A 63 -8.71 -9.13 -7.94
CA ASP A 63 -8.97 -9.35 -6.52
C ASP A 63 -9.92 -8.29 -5.93
N GLU A 64 -11.06 -8.73 -5.41
CA GLU A 64 -12.06 -7.86 -4.79
C GLU A 64 -11.53 -7.14 -3.55
N ARG A 65 -10.61 -7.75 -2.78
CA ARG A 65 -9.98 -7.10 -1.61
C ARG A 65 -9.18 -5.88 -2.03
N VAL A 66 -8.33 -6.02 -3.05
CA VAL A 66 -7.48 -4.94 -3.56
C VAL A 66 -8.36 -3.80 -4.09
N ASN A 67 -9.38 -4.12 -4.89
CA ASN A 67 -10.31 -3.14 -5.42
C ASN A 67 -11.10 -2.40 -4.32
N LYS A 68 -11.56 -3.12 -3.28
CA LYS A 68 -12.24 -2.52 -2.12
C LYS A 68 -11.31 -1.58 -1.35
N LEU A 69 -10.05 -1.96 -1.14
CA LEU A 69 -9.05 -1.14 -0.48
C LEU A 69 -8.79 0.15 -1.25
N ILE A 70 -8.42 0.06 -2.52
CA ILE A 70 -8.07 1.24 -3.33
C ILE A 70 -9.27 2.19 -3.47
N LYS A 71 -10.49 1.66 -3.63
CA LYS A 71 -11.72 2.47 -3.68
C LYS A 71 -11.99 3.23 -2.37
N ASP A 72 -11.72 2.61 -1.22
CA ASP A 72 -11.84 3.25 0.09
C ASP A 72 -10.79 4.34 0.30
N LEU A 73 -9.53 4.09 -0.10
CA LEU A 73 -8.47 5.09 -0.02
C LEU A 73 -8.72 6.28 -0.95
N ASP A 74 -9.18 6.07 -2.19
CA ASP A 74 -9.56 7.14 -3.12
C ASP A 74 -10.69 8.02 -2.55
N LYS A 75 -11.71 7.41 -1.95
CA LYS A 75 -12.80 8.15 -1.29
C LYS A 75 -12.27 9.06 -0.17
N ARG A 76 -11.33 8.55 0.64
CA ARG A 76 -10.69 9.30 1.73
C ARG A 76 -9.86 10.46 1.22
N ARG A 77 -9.04 10.25 0.19
CA ARG A 77 -8.27 11.31 -0.46
C ARG A 77 -9.17 12.44 -0.96
N LYS A 78 -10.25 12.10 -1.68
CA LYS A 78 -11.22 13.10 -2.16
C LYS A 78 -11.89 13.88 -1.02
N ALA A 79 -12.20 13.21 0.10
CA ALA A 79 -12.77 13.88 1.27
C ALA A 79 -11.78 14.82 1.96
N ALA A 80 -10.53 14.36 2.16
CA ALA A 80 -9.46 15.17 2.76
C ALA A 80 -9.12 16.39 1.90
N SER A 81 -9.00 16.24 0.57
CA SER A 81 -8.75 17.35 -0.35
C SER A 81 -9.87 18.39 -0.34
N LYS A 82 -11.14 17.97 -0.25
CA LYS A 82 -12.27 18.90 -0.12
C LYS A 82 -12.21 19.69 1.18
N LYS A 83 -11.88 19.03 2.29
CA LYS A 83 -11.72 19.68 3.60
C LYS A 83 -10.56 20.67 3.62
N ALA A 84 -9.48 20.40 2.88
CA ALA A 84 -8.34 21.32 2.78
C ALA A 84 -8.64 22.57 1.94
N ALA A 85 -9.64 22.50 1.06
CA ALA A 85 -10.04 23.58 0.16
C ALA A 85 -11.19 24.47 0.70
N SER A 86 -11.85 24.04 1.79
CA SER A 86 -12.87 24.80 2.52
C SER A 86 -12.27 25.60 3.65
#